data_AF-A0A292DHY9-F1
#
_entry.id   AF-A0A292DHY9-F1
#
_cell.length_a   1.000
_cell.length_b   1.000
_cell.length_c   1.000
_cell.angle_alpha   90.00
_cell.angle_beta   90.00
_cell.angle_gamma   90.00
#
_symmetry.space_group_name_H-M   'P 1'
#
loop_
_entity.id
_entity.type
_entity.pdbx_description
1 polymer ?
#
loop_
_entity_poly.entity_id
_entity_poly.type
_entity_poly.pdbx_seq_one_letter_code
_entity_poly.pdbx_strand_id
1 'polypeptide(L)'
;MKFSHVGERIRILRKSKRMSQEKLAEYLNVSRHSISNWEREVNLPDIHSLVEMTKLFNVSLNFLVKGEEMIVNKYVYAALAFFLGSFGAHRFYRKQNGKAVLYLLFCWTGIPGVIGIYEGIIAFIKTVDKQGHI
;
A
#
# COMPACT_ATOMS: atom_id res chain seq x y z
N MET A 1 8.51 -2.50 3.00
CA MET A 1 9.27 -2.61 1.74
C MET A 1 8.83 -1.45 0.85
N LYS A 2 9.72 -0.51 0.52
CA LYS A 2 9.40 0.68 -0.27
C LYS A 2 9.61 0.29 -1.75
N PHE A 3 8.55 0.08 -2.50
CA PHE A 3 8.67 -0.29 -3.93
C PHE A 3 8.92 0.97 -4.74
N SER A 4 10.13 1.11 -5.28
CA SER A 4 10.57 2.34 -5.94
C SER A 4 9.97 2.54 -7.34
N HIS A 5 9.63 1.48 -8.08
CA HIS A 5 9.24 1.58 -9.48
C HIS A 5 7.97 0.80 -9.85
N VAL A 6 7.33 1.20 -10.96
CA VAL A 6 6.02 0.70 -11.42
C VAL A 6 6.09 -0.77 -11.83
N GLY A 7 7.08 -1.12 -12.65
CA GLY A 7 7.34 -2.46 -13.14
C GLY A 7 7.55 -3.48 -12.03
N GLU A 8 8.27 -3.12 -10.97
CA GLU A 8 8.44 -4.01 -9.82
C GLU A 8 7.11 -4.25 -9.10
N ARG A 9 6.26 -3.23 -8.95
CA ARG A 9 4.91 -3.40 -8.37
C ARG A 9 4.02 -4.26 -9.27
N ILE A 10 4.07 -4.09 -10.59
CA ILE A 10 3.36 -4.94 -11.54
C ILE A 10 3.79 -6.40 -11.37
N ARG A 11 5.10 -6.66 -11.33
CA ARG A 11 5.66 -8.00 -11.14
C ARG A 11 5.17 -8.65 -9.85
N ILE A 12 5.16 -7.90 -8.75
CA ILE A 12 4.73 -8.39 -7.44
C ILE A 12 3.23 -8.70 -7.42
N LEU A 13 2.40 -7.79 -7.93
CA LEU A 13 0.95 -7.99 -8.01
C LEU A 13 0.59 -9.18 -8.92
N ARG A 14 1.29 -9.33 -10.04
CA ARG A 14 1.14 -10.48 -10.92
C ARG A 14 1.48 -11.79 -10.21
N LYS A 15 2.62 -11.83 -9.50
CA LYS A 15 3.06 -13.01 -8.73
C LYS A 15 2.12 -13.31 -7.56
N SER A 16 1.57 -12.30 -6.88
CA SER A 16 0.62 -12.51 -5.77
C SER A 16 -0.70 -13.14 -6.24
N LYS A 17 -1.11 -12.88 -7.49
CA LYS A 17 -2.22 -13.56 -8.18
C LYS A 17 -1.82 -14.88 -8.85
N ARG A 18 -0.57 -15.34 -8.70
CA ARG A 18 -0.01 -16.57 -9.32
C ARG A 18 -0.13 -16.58 -10.86
N MET A 19 0.05 -15.43 -11.51
CA MET A 19 -0.05 -15.31 -12.97
C MET A 19 1.34 -15.34 -13.63
N SER A 20 1.46 -15.96 -14.81
CA SER A 20 2.61 -15.79 -15.71
C SER A 20 2.55 -14.45 -16.44
N GLN A 21 3.65 -14.02 -17.05
CA GLN A 21 3.65 -12.80 -17.88
C GLN A 21 2.68 -12.96 -19.06
N GLU A 22 2.60 -14.15 -19.66
CA GLU A 22 1.64 -14.51 -20.70
C GLU A 22 0.19 -14.32 -20.24
N LYS A 23 -0.16 -14.83 -19.06
CA LYS A 23 -1.54 -14.76 -18.56
C LYS A 23 -1.97 -13.32 -18.26
N LEU A 24 -1.04 -12.48 -17.79
CA LEU A 24 -1.32 -11.05 -17.62
C LEU A 24 -1.46 -10.34 -18.97
N ALA A 25 -0.62 -10.71 -19.94
CA ALA A 25 -0.67 -10.16 -21.29
C ALA A 25 -2.01 -10.46 -21.97
N GLU A 26 -2.49 -11.70 -21.85
CA GLU A 26 -3.80 -12.13 -22.34
C GLU A 26 -4.94 -11.33 -21.70
N TYR A 27 -4.93 -11.16 -20.37
CA TYR A 27 -5.96 -10.38 -19.67
C TYR A 27 -6.02 -8.92 -20.12
N LEU A 28 -4.85 -8.31 -20.33
CA LEU A 28 -4.74 -6.91 -20.73
C LEU A 28 -4.84 -6.70 -22.26
N ASN A 29 -4.98 -7.78 -23.03
CA ASN A 29 -4.96 -7.76 -24.50
C ASN A 29 -3.69 -7.08 -25.07
N VAL A 30 -2.53 -7.44 -24.54
CA VAL A 30 -1.21 -6.94 -24.97
C VAL A 30 -0.23 -8.09 -25.22
N SER A 31 0.93 -7.79 -25.80
CA SER A 31 1.97 -8.80 -25.98
C SER A 31 2.66 -9.16 -24.67
N ARG A 32 3.10 -10.41 -24.53
CA ARG A 32 3.94 -10.85 -23.40
C ARG A 32 5.26 -10.07 -23.32
N HIS A 33 5.77 -9.62 -24.46
CA HIS A 33 6.94 -8.75 -24.53
C HIS A 33 6.68 -7.40 -23.85
N SER A 34 5.49 -6.82 -24.02
CA SER A 34 5.07 -5.58 -23.33
C SER A 34 5.11 -5.77 -21.81
N ILE A 35 4.55 -6.85 -21.28
CA ILE A 35 4.61 -7.15 -19.83
C ILE A 35 6.06 -7.26 -19.35
N SER A 36 6.91 -7.97 -20.09
CA SER A 36 8.33 -8.11 -19.75
C SER A 36 9.06 -6.77 -19.75
N ASN A 37 8.77 -5.89 -20.72
CA ASN A 37 9.34 -4.55 -20.80
C ASN A 37 8.90 -3.68 -19.63
N TRP A 38 7.61 -3.68 -19.29
CA TRP A 38 7.07 -2.94 -18.16
C TRP A 38 7.72 -3.39 -16.84
N GLU A 39 7.83 -4.69 -16.60
CA GLU A 39 8.46 -5.21 -15.38
C GLU A 39 9.96 -4.94 -15.29
N ARG A 40 10.62 -4.65 -16.40
CA ARG A 40 12.06 -4.31 -16.46
C ARG A 40 12.31 -2.80 -16.58
N GLU A 41 11.27 -1.98 -16.46
CA GLU A 41 11.35 -0.51 -16.60
C GLU A 41 11.89 -0.05 -17.97
N VAL A 42 11.72 -0.86 -19.02
CA VAL A 42 12.14 -0.50 -20.38
C VAL A 42 11.21 0.57 -20.96
N ASN A 43 9.90 0.42 -20.70
CA ASN A 43 8.87 1.41 -21.01
C ASN A 43 7.74 1.29 -19.99
N LEU A 44 6.80 2.25 -20.02
CA LEU A 44 5.65 2.27 -19.11
C LEU A 44 4.39 1.71 -19.78
N PRO A 45 3.47 1.11 -19.02
CA PRO A 45 2.15 0.78 -19.53
C PRO A 45 1.36 2.06 -19.83
N ASP A 46 0.49 2.00 -20.85
CA ASP A 46 -0.45 3.07 -21.13
C ASP A 46 -1.54 3.17 -20.04
N ILE A 47 -2.31 4.26 -20.09
CA ILE A 47 -3.37 4.55 -19.10
C ILE A 47 -4.44 3.45 -19.08
N HIS A 48 -4.81 2.89 -20.23
CA HIS A 48 -5.83 1.85 -20.29
C HIS A 48 -5.34 0.57 -19.60
N SER A 49 -4.11 0.13 -19.91
CA SER A 49 -3.44 -0.98 -19.26
C SER A 49 -3.33 -0.78 -17.75
N LEU A 50 -2.96 0.42 -17.29
CA LEU A 50 -2.91 0.76 -15.87
C LEU A 50 -4.28 0.66 -15.19
N VAL A 51 -5.34 1.17 -15.83
CA VAL A 51 -6.72 1.11 -15.29
C VAL A 51 -7.25 -0.33 -15.26
N GLU A 52 -6.92 -1.17 -16.23
CA GLU A 52 -7.30 -2.58 -16.18
C GLU A 52 -6.54 -3.35 -15.10
N MET A 53 -5.26 -3.04 -14.91
CA MET A 53 -4.47 -3.60 -13.80
C MET A 53 -5.02 -3.20 -12.42
N THR A 54 -5.50 -1.97 -12.23
CA THR A 54 -6.08 -1.57 -10.93
C THR A 54 -7.32 -2.38 -10.59
N LYS A 55 -8.18 -2.66 -11.57
CA LYS A 55 -9.34 -3.54 -11.43
C LYS A 55 -8.92 -4.98 -11.14
N LEU A 56 -8.02 -5.55 -11.95
CA LEU A 56 -7.55 -6.93 -11.81
C LEU A 56 -6.90 -7.20 -10.43
N PHE A 57 -6.05 -6.29 -10.00
CA PHE A 57 -5.29 -6.44 -8.75
C PHE A 57 -6.02 -5.89 -7.53
N ASN A 58 -7.15 -5.21 -7.71
CA ASN A 58 -7.90 -4.52 -6.67
C ASN A 58 -7.01 -3.54 -5.87
N VAL A 59 -6.28 -2.68 -6.59
CA VAL A 59 -5.40 -1.65 -6.02
C VAL A 59 -5.73 -0.30 -6.62
N SER A 60 -5.38 0.79 -5.94
CA SER A 60 -5.54 2.13 -6.51
C SER A 60 -4.49 2.40 -7.60
N LEU A 61 -4.84 3.25 -8.57
CA LEU A 61 -3.89 3.72 -9.59
C LEU A 61 -2.68 4.40 -8.94
N ASN A 62 -2.93 5.15 -7.86
CA ASN A 62 -1.90 5.86 -7.13
C ASN A 62 -0.88 4.91 -6.48
N PHE A 63 -1.35 3.78 -5.91
CA PHE A 63 -0.47 2.73 -5.43
C PHE A 63 0.34 2.11 -6.57
N LEU A 64 -0.31 1.77 -7.69
CA LEU A 64 0.36 1.15 -8.83
C LEU A 64 1.45 2.06 -9.44
N VAL A 65 1.18 3.35 -9.57
CA VAL A 65 2.07 4.31 -10.24
C VAL A 65 3.09 4.95 -9.30
N LYS A 66 2.71 5.30 -8.07
CA LYS A 66 3.59 6.01 -7.13
C LYS A 66 4.07 5.16 -5.96
N GLY A 67 3.52 3.96 -5.76
CA GLY A 67 3.82 3.14 -4.58
C GLY A 67 3.29 3.75 -3.29
N GLU A 68 2.35 4.69 -3.41
CA GLU A 68 1.74 5.41 -2.31
C GLU A 68 0.74 4.50 -1.57
N GLU A 69 0.88 4.42 -0.24
CA GLU A 69 0.06 3.55 0.61
C GLU A 69 -1.42 3.97 0.59
N MET A 70 -2.27 3.03 1.01
CA MET A 70 -3.71 3.24 1.18
C MET A 70 -3.99 4.50 2.02
N ILE A 71 -4.79 5.39 1.44
CA ILE A 71 -5.35 6.54 2.13
C ILE A 71 -6.30 6.02 3.19
N VAL A 72 -5.96 6.24 4.45
CA VAL A 72 -6.80 5.91 5.60
C VAL A 72 -7.44 7.19 6.13
N ASN A 73 -8.65 7.10 6.66
CA ASN A 73 -9.27 8.26 7.29
C ASN A 73 -8.45 8.65 8.53
N LYS A 74 -7.88 9.87 8.53
CA LYS A 74 -7.01 10.34 9.61
C LYS A 74 -7.69 10.40 10.98
N TYR A 75 -8.98 10.68 11.03
CA TYR A 75 -9.73 10.75 12.28
C TYR A 75 -9.93 9.35 12.86
N VAL A 76 -10.23 8.37 12.00
CA VAL A 76 -10.30 6.95 12.40
C VAL A 76 -8.93 6.45 12.83
N TYR A 77 -7.87 6.77 12.09
CA TYR A 77 -6.49 6.45 12.48
C TYR A 77 -6.14 7.02 13.85
N ALA A 78 -6.42 8.30 14.08
CA ALA A 78 -6.15 8.98 15.35
C ALA A 78 -6.94 8.36 16.51
N ALA A 79 -8.23 8.05 16.31
CA ALA A 79 -9.05 7.37 17.31
C ALA A 79 -8.48 5.97 17.63
N LEU A 80 -8.12 5.17 16.62
CA LEU A 80 -7.49 3.87 16.81
C LEU A 80 -6.11 3.99 17.48
N ALA A 81 -5.36 5.04 17.21
CA ALA A 81 -4.05 5.27 17.81
C ALA A 81 -4.18 5.70 19.28
N PHE A 82 -5.20 6.49 19.61
CA PHE A 82 -5.48 6.94 20.97
C PHE A 82 -6.05 5.81 21.85
N PHE A 83 -7.12 5.15 21.39
CA PHE A 83 -7.84 4.16 22.20
C PHE A 83 -7.25 2.75 22.09
N LEU A 84 -6.66 2.39 20.95
CA LEU A 84 -6.18 1.03 20.66
C LEU A 84 -4.72 1.03 20.17
N GLY A 85 -3.97 2.10 20.51
CA GLY A 85 -2.58 2.29 20.13
C GLY A 85 -1.66 1.21 20.69
N SER A 86 -1.86 0.85 21.96
CA SER A 86 -1.07 -0.18 22.65
C SER A 86 -1.12 -1.55 21.99
N PHE A 87 -2.20 -1.85 21.25
CA PHE A 87 -2.38 -3.11 20.51
C PHE A 87 -2.01 -2.99 19.02
N GLY A 88 -1.57 -1.81 18.57
CA GLY A 88 -1.20 -1.58 17.17
C GLY A 88 -2.38 -1.52 16.19
N ALA A 89 -3.61 -1.27 16.65
CA ALA A 89 -4.81 -1.28 15.80
C ALA A 89 -4.74 -0.26 14.64
N HIS A 90 -4.21 0.94 14.89
CA HIS A 90 -3.99 1.96 13.85
C HIS A 90 -2.99 1.51 12.77
N ARG A 91 -2.02 0.63 13.10
CA ARG A 91 -1.10 0.04 12.11
C ARG A 91 -1.77 -1.02 11.24
N PHE A 92 -2.64 -1.84 11.83
CA PHE A 92 -3.47 -2.77 11.06
C PHE A 92 -4.42 -2.02 10.13
N TYR A 93 -4.96 -0.89 10.56
CA TYR A 93 -5.80 -0.04 9.72
C TYR A 93 -5.05 0.49 8.49
N ARG A 94 -3.75 0.83 8.64
CA ARG A 94 -2.85 1.18 7.51
C ARG A 94 -2.23 -0.04 6.80
N LYS A 95 -2.73 -1.26 7.07
CA LYS A 95 -2.21 -2.54 6.53
C LYS A 95 -0.71 -2.79 6.75
N GLN A 96 -0.11 -2.18 7.77
CA GLN A 96 1.31 -2.37 8.11
C GLN A 96 1.49 -3.56 9.07
N ASN A 97 1.11 -4.76 8.61
CA ASN A 97 0.97 -5.96 9.44
C ASN A 97 2.24 -6.29 10.25
N GLY A 98 3.44 -6.16 9.67
CA GLY A 98 4.69 -6.43 10.39
C GLY A 98 4.91 -5.52 11.61
N LYS A 99 4.68 -4.21 11.45
CA LYS A 99 4.77 -3.27 12.58
C LYS A 99 3.64 -3.47 13.58
N ALA A 100 2.46 -3.87 13.12
CA ALA A 100 1.32 -4.13 13.97
C ALA A 100 1.56 -5.37 14.87
N VAL A 101 2.12 -6.44 14.33
CA VAL A 101 2.56 -7.62 15.11
C VAL A 101 3.63 -7.24 16.12
N LEU A 102 4.58 -6.36 15.76
CA LEU A 102 5.57 -5.85 16.70
C LEU A 102 4.92 -5.13 17.89
N TYR A 103 3.89 -4.31 17.65
CA TYR A 103 3.16 -3.62 18.72
C TYR A 103 2.48 -4.61 19.66
N LEU A 104 1.89 -5.68 19.12
CA LEU A 104 1.27 -6.74 19.94
C LEU A 104 2.30 -7.46 20.82
N LEU A 105 3.49 -7.78 20.29
CA LEU A 105 4.53 -8.46 21.06
C LEU A 105 5.07 -7.61 22.22
N PHE A 106 5.13 -6.29 22.03
CA PHE A 106 5.65 -5.36 23.01
C PHE A 106 4.56 -4.61 23.79
N CYS A 107 3.27 -4.96 23.65
CA CYS A 107 2.17 -4.19 24.24
C CYS A 107 2.26 -4.11 25.77
N TRP A 108 2.79 -5.16 26.43
CA TRP A 108 2.98 -5.26 27.87
C TRP A 108 4.03 -4.28 28.43
N THR A 109 4.90 -3.74 27.58
CA THR A 109 5.88 -2.72 27.99
C THR A 109 5.27 -1.32 28.14
N GLY A 110 4.05 -1.10 27.66
CA GLY A 110 3.42 0.21 27.60
C GLY A 110 4.01 1.18 26.56
N ILE A 111 5.23 0.91 26.05
CA ILE A 111 5.93 1.73 25.05
C ILE A 111 5.08 1.91 23.76
N PRO A 112 4.44 0.86 23.19
CA PRO A 112 3.58 1.02 22.02
C PRO A 112 2.40 1.98 22.24
N GLY A 113 1.88 2.07 23.48
CA GLY A 113 0.80 2.99 23.83
C GLY A 113 1.23 4.46 23.76
N VAL A 114 2.39 4.78 24.31
CA VAL A 114 2.98 6.14 24.24
C VAL A 114 3.25 6.54 22.78
N ILE A 115 3.81 5.63 21.99
CA ILE A 115 4.04 5.87 20.55
C ILE A 115 2.70 6.06 19.82
N GLY A 116 1.68 5.27 20.15
CA GLY A 116 0.34 5.40 19.57
C GLY A 116 -0.29 6.77 19.83
N ILE A 117 -0.21 7.27 21.07
CA ILE A 117 -0.71 8.61 21.42
C ILE A 117 0.04 9.70 20.64
N TYR A 118 1.39 9.62 20.59
CA TYR A 118 2.22 10.54 19.83
C TYR A 118 1.83 10.58 18.34
N GLU A 119 1.62 9.41 17.72
CA GLU A 119 1.18 9.34 16.33
C GLU A 119 -0.25 9.85 16.11
N GLY A 120 -1.15 9.61 17.05
CA GLY A 120 -2.51 10.15 17.02
C GLY A 120 -2.53 11.68 17.01
N ILE A 121 -1.70 12.31 17.85
CA ILE A 121 -1.55 13.77 17.91
C ILE A 121 -1.00 14.32 16.59
N ILE A 122 0.05 13.69 16.06
CA ILE A 122 0.62 14.09 14.76
C ILE A 122 -0.41 13.98 13.64
N ALA A 123 -1.19 12.89 13.61
CA ALA A 123 -2.22 12.70 12.59
C ALA A 123 -3.33 13.78 12.65
N PHE A 124 -3.57 14.34 13.83
CA PHE A 124 -4.52 15.44 14.01
C PHE A 124 -3.99 16.77 13.48
N ILE A 125 -2.70 17.05 13.72
CA ILE A 125 -2.03 18.30 13.33
C ILE A 125 -1.71 18.31 11.84
N LYS A 126 -1.38 17.15 11.25
CA LYS A 126 -1.05 17.09 9.82
C LYS A 126 -2.27 17.41 8.95
N THR A 127 -2.08 18.38 8.06
CA THR A 127 -2.99 18.63 6.95
C THR A 127 -2.81 17.53 5.94
N VAL A 128 -3.87 16.76 5.73
CA VAL A 128 -3.93 15.73 4.72
C VAL A 128 -3.83 16.42 3.38
N ASP A 129 -2.88 16.03 2.53
CA ASP A 129 -2.82 16.58 1.17
C ASP A 129 -4.12 16.23 0.41
N LYS A 130 -4.35 16.83 -0.76
CA LYS A 130 -5.56 16.57 -1.56
C LYS A 130 -5.73 15.08 -1.91
N GLN A 131 -4.68 14.28 -1.70
CA GLN A 131 -4.58 12.87 -1.98
C GLN A 131 -4.67 12.01 -0.73
N GLY A 132 -4.97 12.53 0.47
CA GLY A 132 -5.24 11.67 1.62
C GLY A 132 -4.03 11.25 2.45
N HIS A 133 -2.83 11.77 2.16
CA HIS A 133 -1.61 11.38 2.88
C HIS A 133 -1.44 12.12 4.19
N ILE A 134 -1.13 11.36 5.25
CA ILE A 134 -0.77 11.86 6.58
C ILE A 134 0.75 11.77 6.75
#